data_AF-A0A508STC9-F1
#
_entry.id   AF-A0A508STC9-F1
#
_cell.length_a   1.000
_cell.length_b   1.000
_cell.length_c   1.000
_cell.angle_alpha   90.00
_cell.angle_beta   90.00
_cell.angle_gamma   90.00
#
_symmetry.space_group_name_H-M   'P 1'
#
loop_
_entity.id
_entity.type
_entity.pdbx_description
1 polymer ?
#
loop_
_entity_poly.entity_id
_entity_poly.type
_entity_poly.pdbx_seq_one_letter_code
_entity_poly.pdbx_strand_id
1 'polypeptide(L)'
;MDTLLKALSSAEIDTVRDALRATVEGTFFPDWEFETLIGVDRATVREVHAAWPRRTVDQIEFTCAVINSMNNLVGYPHGRNNELVSYVSGGRAAVEKTLARLIALRF
;
A
#
# COMPACT_ATOMS: atom_id res chain seq x y z
N MET A 1 -8.24 12.71 -9.59
CA MET A 1 -7.49 11.73 -10.41
C MET A 1 -6.21 12.35 -10.96
N ASP A 2 -6.28 13.52 -11.60
CA ASP A 2 -5.11 14.30 -12.04
C ASP A 2 -4.16 14.74 -10.92
N THR A 3 -4.68 14.94 -9.71
CA THR A 3 -3.92 15.56 -8.62
C THR A 3 -2.84 14.64 -8.04
N LEU A 4 -3.09 13.33 -7.93
CA LEU A 4 -2.10 12.38 -7.39
C LEU A 4 -0.94 12.17 -8.38
N LEU A 5 -1.26 12.00 -9.67
CA LEU A 5 -0.25 11.89 -10.74
C LEU A 5 0.63 13.14 -10.87
N LYS A 6 0.12 14.31 -10.45
CA LYS A 6 0.88 15.57 -10.39
C LYS A 6 1.65 15.75 -9.08
N ALA A 7 1.24 15.09 -8.00
CA ALA A 7 1.78 15.31 -6.65
C ALA A 7 2.85 14.27 -6.24
N LEU A 8 2.77 13.06 -6.80
CA LEU A 8 3.72 11.97 -6.60
C LEU A 8 4.63 11.82 -7.82
N SER A 9 5.89 11.48 -7.57
CA SER A 9 6.81 11.01 -8.60
C SER A 9 6.42 9.62 -9.12
N SER A 10 6.94 9.25 -10.29
CA SER A 10 6.76 7.89 -10.84
C SER A 10 7.24 6.81 -9.86
N ALA A 11 8.39 7.03 -9.21
CA ALA A 11 8.93 6.10 -8.22
C ALA A 11 8.02 5.94 -6.99
N GLU A 12 7.37 7.00 -6.53
CA GLU A 12 6.41 6.93 -5.43
C GLU A 12 5.13 6.20 -5.86
N ILE A 13 4.63 6.45 -7.07
CA ILE A 13 3.49 5.71 -7.64
C ILE A 13 3.80 4.22 -7.73
N ASP A 14 4.98 3.87 -8.23
CA ASP A 14 5.45 2.49 -8.34
C ASP A 14 5.60 1.83 -6.97
N THR A 15 6.13 2.57 -5.98
CA THR A 15 6.27 2.07 -4.60
C THR A 15 4.90 1.74 -3.98
N VAL A 16 3.88 2.57 -4.18
CA VAL A 16 2.53 2.28 -3.69
C VAL A 16 1.95 1.06 -4.40
N ARG A 17 2.10 0.95 -5.73
CA ARG A 17 1.63 -0.20 -6.50
C ARG A 17 2.26 -1.50 -5.98
N ASP A 18 3.57 -1.50 -5.81
CA ASP A 18 4.33 -2.66 -5.34
C ASP A 18 3.97 -3.04 -3.89
N ALA A 19 3.70 -2.05 -3.03
CA ALA A 19 3.20 -2.29 -1.68
C ALA A 19 1.80 -2.92 -1.68
N LEU A 20 0.87 -2.42 -2.51
CA LEU A 20 -0.45 -3.04 -2.67
C LEU A 20 -0.35 -4.49 -3.17
N ARG A 21 0.55 -4.75 -4.13
CA ARG A 21 0.86 -6.11 -4.59
C ARG A 21 1.38 -6.99 -3.45
N ALA A 22 2.34 -6.49 -2.66
CA ALA A 22 2.90 -7.21 -1.51
C ALA A 22 1.81 -7.56 -0.48
N THR A 23 0.88 -6.65 -0.21
CA THR A 23 -0.26 -6.91 0.68
C THR A 23 -1.14 -8.04 0.16
N VAL A 24 -1.44 -8.08 -1.15
CA VAL A 24 -2.36 -9.05 -1.75
C VAL A 24 -1.72 -10.42 -1.96
N GLU A 25 -0.51 -10.45 -2.51
CA GLU A 25 0.17 -11.66 -2.99
C GLU A 25 1.23 -12.20 -2.02
N GLY A 26 1.74 -11.34 -1.14
CA GLY A 26 2.72 -11.72 -0.13
C GLY A 26 2.08 -12.40 1.07
N THR A 27 2.91 -13.11 1.83
CA THR A 27 2.47 -13.84 3.03
C THR A 27 2.65 -13.02 4.30
N PHE A 28 2.61 -11.68 4.18
CA PHE A 28 2.82 -10.72 5.27
C PHE A 28 1.68 -10.73 6.29
N PHE A 29 0.44 -10.93 5.83
CA PHE A 29 -0.77 -10.84 6.64
C PHE A 29 -1.59 -12.13 6.55
N PRO A 30 -1.91 -12.77 7.67
CA PRO A 30 -2.76 -13.96 7.66
C PRO A 30 -4.21 -13.60 7.33
N ASP A 31 -4.92 -14.49 6.65
CA ASP A 31 -6.27 -14.20 6.15
C ASP A 31 -7.27 -13.85 7.26
N TRP A 32 -7.16 -14.47 8.44
CA TRP A 32 -8.06 -14.22 9.57
C TRP A 32 -7.92 -12.81 10.17
N GLU A 33 -6.77 -12.15 10.00
CA GLU A 33 -6.51 -10.81 10.54
C GLU A 33 -6.48 -9.74 9.45
N PHE A 34 -6.50 -10.13 8.17
CA PHE A 34 -6.29 -9.23 7.04
C PHE A 34 -7.22 -8.02 7.07
N GLU A 35 -8.53 -8.25 7.16
CA GLU A 35 -9.52 -7.18 7.17
C GLU A 35 -9.42 -6.30 8.43
N THR A 36 -9.01 -6.88 9.57
CA THR A 36 -8.80 -6.11 10.80
C THR A 36 -7.59 -5.18 10.68
N LEU A 37 -6.49 -5.64 10.06
CA LEU A 37 -5.28 -4.84 9.87
C LEU A 37 -5.45 -3.77 8.78
N ILE A 38 -6.11 -4.13 7.68
CA ILE A 38 -6.22 -3.26 6.50
C ILE A 38 -7.48 -2.38 6.55
N GLY A 39 -8.53 -2.82 7.24
CA GLY A 39 -9.83 -2.14 7.29
C GLY A 39 -10.74 -2.42 6.09
N VAL A 40 -10.26 -3.23 5.14
CA VAL A 40 -11.02 -3.76 3.99
C VAL A 40 -10.53 -5.17 3.67
N ASP A 41 -11.32 -5.94 2.94
CA ASP A 41 -10.95 -7.30 2.55
C ASP A 41 -9.85 -7.33 1.47
N ARG A 42 -9.29 -8.53 1.24
CA ARG A 42 -8.20 -8.74 0.27
C ARG A 42 -8.66 -8.54 -1.19
N ALA A 43 -9.95 -8.69 -1.49
CA ALA A 43 -10.48 -8.45 -2.82
C ALA A 43 -10.52 -6.95 -3.13
N THR A 44 -10.92 -6.12 -2.18
CA THR A 44 -10.89 -4.65 -2.28
C THR A 44 -9.48 -4.15 -2.50
N VAL A 45 -8.48 -4.65 -1.75
CA VAL A 45 -7.07 -4.26 -1.98
C VAL A 45 -6.61 -4.69 -3.39
N ARG A 46 -7.03 -5.85 -3.87
CA ARG A 46 -6.71 -6.34 -5.23
C ARG A 46 -7.32 -5.44 -6.30
N GLU A 47 -8.54 -4.96 -6.11
CA GLU A 47 -9.18 -4.01 -7.02
C GLU A 47 -8.41 -2.68 -7.06
N VAL A 48 -8.08 -2.14 -5.88
CA VAL A 48 -7.27 -0.92 -5.77
C VAL A 48 -5.90 -1.09 -6.41
N HIS A 49 -5.23 -2.23 -6.21
CA HIS A 49 -3.96 -2.55 -6.87
C HIS A 49 -4.07 -2.52 -8.40
N ALA A 50 -5.12 -3.15 -8.96
CA ALA A 50 -5.31 -3.24 -10.40
C ALA A 50 -5.59 -1.88 -11.06
N ALA A 51 -6.23 -0.97 -10.33
CA ALA A 51 -6.60 0.35 -10.83
C ALA A 51 -5.63 1.48 -10.45
N TRP A 52 -4.73 1.25 -9.49
CA TRP A 52 -3.81 2.27 -8.97
C TRP A 52 -3.03 2.96 -10.10
N PRO A 53 -2.94 4.31 -10.11
CA PRO A 53 -3.34 5.26 -9.05
C PRO A 53 -4.76 5.83 -9.19
N ARG A 54 -5.66 5.18 -9.93
CA ARG A 54 -7.06 5.59 -10.05
C ARG A 54 -7.87 5.01 -8.89
N ARG A 55 -8.79 5.83 -8.37
CA ARG A 55 -9.76 5.40 -7.36
C ARG A 55 -10.94 4.72 -8.05
N THR A 56 -11.21 3.45 -7.72
CA THR A 56 -12.36 2.67 -8.24
C THR A 56 -13.39 2.33 -7.18
N VAL A 57 -12.96 2.30 -5.91
CA VAL A 57 -13.79 2.09 -4.72
C VAL A 57 -14.11 3.42 -4.04
N ASP A 58 -14.88 3.41 -2.95
CA ASP A 58 -15.16 4.65 -2.22
C ASP A 58 -13.89 5.23 -1.56
N GLN A 59 -13.97 6.48 -1.10
CA GLN A 59 -12.80 7.18 -0.57
C GLN A 59 -12.23 6.53 0.70
N ILE A 60 -13.08 6.01 1.58
CA ILE A 60 -12.65 5.41 2.84
C ILE A 60 -11.95 4.09 2.54
N GLU A 61 -12.57 3.24 1.70
CA GLU A 61 -11.99 1.96 1.28
C GLU A 61 -10.66 2.16 0.55
N PHE A 62 -10.58 3.16 -0.35
CA PHE A 62 -9.36 3.48 -1.09
C PHE A 62 -8.23 3.94 -0.15
N THR A 63 -8.56 4.84 0.80
CA THR A 63 -7.59 5.32 1.79
C THR A 63 -7.13 4.18 2.71
N CYS A 64 -8.05 3.35 3.21
CA CYS A 64 -7.72 2.16 4.01
C CYS A 64 -6.79 1.22 3.26
N ALA A 65 -7.16 0.82 2.03
CA ALA A 65 -6.38 -0.10 1.21
C ALA A 65 -4.95 0.39 0.99
N VAL A 66 -4.75 1.68 0.70
CA VAL A 66 -3.42 2.25 0.43
C VAL A 66 -2.62 2.49 1.71
N ILE A 67 -3.19 3.26 2.65
CA ILE A 67 -2.47 3.70 3.85
C ILE A 67 -2.20 2.52 4.78
N ASN A 68 -3.19 1.66 5.04
CA ASN A 68 -3.00 0.56 5.97
C ASN A 68 -2.15 -0.56 5.38
N SER A 69 -2.17 -0.78 4.06
CA SER A 69 -1.18 -1.67 3.41
C SER A 69 0.24 -1.22 3.69
N MET A 70 0.56 0.03 3.37
CA MET A 70 1.91 0.55 3.54
C MET A 70 2.31 0.63 5.01
N ASN A 71 1.40 1.12 5.87
CA ASN A 71 1.65 1.25 7.30
C ASN A 71 1.90 -0.10 7.96
N ASN A 72 1.14 -1.15 7.62
CA ASN A 72 1.36 -2.48 8.20
C ASN A 72 2.57 -3.22 7.58
N LEU A 73 2.94 -2.95 6.32
CA LEU A 73 4.16 -3.53 5.71
C LEU A 73 5.47 -3.02 6.34
N VAL A 74 5.47 -1.79 6.86
CA VAL A 74 6.59 -1.22 7.64
C VAL A 74 6.33 -1.25 9.14
N GLY A 75 5.11 -1.62 9.51
CA GLY A 75 4.58 -1.81 10.84
C GLY A 75 4.39 -3.30 11.15
N TYR A 76 3.23 -3.69 11.69
CA TYR A 76 3.16 -4.81 12.62
C TYR A 76 2.41 -6.07 12.12
N PRO A 77 2.89 -7.25 12.59
CA PRO A 77 4.31 -7.54 12.68
C PRO A 77 4.87 -7.53 11.24
N HIS A 78 6.17 -7.45 10.98
CA HIS A 78 6.92 -8.66 11.33
C HIS A 78 8.43 -8.65 11.17
N GLY A 79 9.07 -7.65 10.55
CA GLY A 79 10.52 -7.69 10.36
C GLY A 79 11.06 -8.63 9.27
N ARG A 80 10.25 -9.13 8.32
CA ARG A 80 10.71 -9.79 7.07
C ARG A 80 11.02 -8.76 5.99
N ASN A 81 11.90 -7.80 6.32
CA ASN A 81 12.37 -6.77 5.39
C ASN A 81 13.01 -7.37 4.13
N ASN A 82 13.68 -8.52 4.27
CA ASN A 82 14.31 -9.22 3.14
C ASN A 82 13.26 -9.69 2.12
N GLU A 83 12.10 -10.14 2.57
CA GLU A 83 10.99 -10.51 1.68
C GLU A 83 10.32 -9.28 1.09
N LEU A 84 10.16 -8.21 1.85
CA LEU A 84 9.61 -6.96 1.31
C LEU A 84 10.42 -6.43 0.13
N VAL A 85 11.75 -6.61 0.14
CA VAL A 85 12.63 -6.21 -0.98
C VAL A 85 12.34 -6.98 -2.27
N SER A 86 11.78 -8.20 -2.22
CA SER A 86 11.41 -8.92 -3.44
C SER A 86 10.15 -8.36 -4.10
N TYR A 87 9.34 -7.59 -3.35
CA TYR A 87 8.14 -6.94 -3.87
C TYR A 87 8.35 -5.46 -4.19
N VAL A 88 9.05 -4.74 -3.31
CA VAL A 88 9.23 -3.29 -3.39
C VAL A 88 10.71 -2.95 -3.52
N SER A 89 11.09 -2.31 -4.63
CA SER A 89 12.45 -1.80 -4.81
C SER A 89 12.82 -0.80 -3.71
N GLY A 90 13.94 -1.02 -3.03
CA GLY A 90 14.36 -0.20 -1.88
C GLY A 90 13.69 -0.61 -0.54
N GLY A 91 12.81 -1.61 -0.55
CA GLY A 91 12.23 -2.25 0.62
C GLY A 91 11.57 -1.28 1.59
N ARG A 92 11.76 -1.56 2.89
CA ARG A 92 11.15 -0.80 4.00
C ARG A 92 11.35 0.71 3.88
N ALA A 93 12.57 1.17 3.59
CA ALA A 93 12.89 2.59 3.53
C ALA A 93 12.13 3.32 2.41
N ALA A 94 11.92 2.67 1.26
CA ALA A 94 11.14 3.24 0.17
C ALA A 94 9.65 3.38 0.55
N VAL A 95 9.10 2.36 1.21
CA VAL A 95 7.71 2.37 1.70
C VAL A 95 7.53 3.44 2.78
N GLU A 96 8.42 3.54 3.77
CA GLU A 96 8.36 4.57 4.84
C GLU A 96 8.40 5.98 4.26
N LYS A 97 9.32 6.25 3.33
CA LYS A 97 9.44 7.56 2.68
C LYS A 97 8.17 7.91 1.89
N THR A 98 7.64 6.96 1.13
CA THR A 98 6.46 7.19 0.30
C THR A 98 5.19 7.34 1.15
N LEU A 99 5.06 6.56 2.22
CA LEU A 99 3.98 6.70 3.20
C LEU A 99 3.98 8.09 3.85
N ALA A 100 5.15 8.57 4.29
CA ALA A 100 5.28 9.93 4.83
C ALA A 100 4.87 10.99 3.81
N ARG A 101 5.18 10.79 2.52
CA ARG A 101 4.75 11.68 1.44
C ARG A 101 3.23 11.71 1.28
N LEU A 102 2.56 10.56 1.28
CA LEU A 102 1.10 10.46 1.19
C LEU A 102 0.41 11.18 2.35
N ILE A 103 0.90 10.98 3.58
CA ILE A 103 0.37 11.65 4.79
C ILE A 103 0.50 13.17 4.70
N ALA A 104 1.64 13.66 4.20
CA ALA A 104 1.86 15.09 4.01
C ALA A 104 0.91 15.71 2.97
N LEU A 105 0.43 14.92 2.01
CA LEU A 105 -0.53 15.33 0.99
C LEU A 105 -2.00 15.24 1.43
N ARG A 106 -2.28 14.81 2.68
CA ARG A 106 -3.65 14.57 3.18
C ARG A 106 -4.42 13.59 2.28
N PHE A 107 -3.74 12.51 1.89
CA PHE A 107 -4.28 11.42 1.10
C PHE A 107 -5.52 10.77 1.74
#